data_AF-A0A9D1TQB8-F1
#
_entry.id   AF-A0A9D1TQB8-F1
#
_cell.length_a   1.000
_cell.length_b   1.000
_cell.length_c   1.000
_cell.angle_alpha   90.00
_cell.angle_beta   90.00
_cell.angle_gamma   90.00
#
_symmetry.space_group_name_H-M   'P 1'
#
loop_
_entity.id
_entity.type
_entity.pdbx_description
1 polymer ?
#
loop_
_entity_poly.entity_id
_entity_poly.type
_entity_poly.pdbx_seq_one_letter_code
_entity_poly.pdbx_strand_id
1 'polypeptide(L)'
;MISEILKRLQTRPPADAQTDSLADALVEREWDFFQETHNRGGRASCQDDPATFAIMRKSQFVCWPMDALQGYAADLDQALAEGRNPVMEKYAYMMRRTHPAEFAAMAHLLPAISARKQDLVHDIVAANMAWEEECTRLYPHVRAAGRPLRSSSDTACATSFETYLEGELCTYGEATLEALHKHVLAAREQGQNLAERTLDAMAQFYGFASIGELEARKAQGRI
;
A
#
# COMPACT_ATOMS: atom_id res chain seq x y z
N MET A 1 13.78 16.37 0.10
CA MET A 1 14.52 15.13 -0.24
C MET A 1 13.64 14.22 -1.08
N ILE A 2 12.44 13.86 -0.62
CA ILE A 2 11.51 13.01 -1.38
C ILE A 2 10.97 13.67 -2.67
N SER A 3 10.67 14.98 -2.66
CA SER A 3 10.23 15.71 -3.86
C SER A 3 11.22 15.64 -5.03
N GLU A 4 12.52 15.62 -4.74
CA GLU A 4 13.56 15.52 -5.76
C GLU A 4 13.66 14.11 -6.34
N ILE A 5 13.35 13.09 -5.52
CA ILE A 5 13.24 11.70 -5.98
C ILE A 5 12.03 11.57 -6.90
N LEU A 6 10.88 12.11 -6.52
CA LEU A 6 9.64 12.04 -7.31
C LEU A 6 9.80 12.68 -8.69
N LYS A 7 10.46 13.83 -8.79
CA LYS A 7 10.82 14.47 -10.07
C LYS A 7 11.63 13.55 -10.99
N ARG A 8 12.52 12.73 -10.44
CA ARG A 8 13.33 11.76 -11.22
C ARG A 8 12.51 10.55 -11.68
N LEU A 9 11.40 10.24 -11.01
CA LEU A 9 10.49 9.16 -11.39
C LEU A 9 9.51 9.57 -12.52
N GLN A 10 9.54 10.81 -12.99
CA GLN A 10 8.70 11.32 -14.10
C GLN A 10 9.13 10.82 -15.50
N THR A 11 10.00 9.81 -15.57
CA THR A 11 10.66 9.34 -16.82
C THR A 11 9.78 8.45 -17.70
N ARG A 12 8.55 8.15 -17.28
CA ARG A 12 7.53 7.48 -18.10
C ARG A 12 6.57 8.53 -18.68
N PRO A 13 6.13 8.45 -19.94
CA PRO A 13 5.00 9.25 -20.40
C PRO A 13 3.80 8.93 -19.49
N PRO A 14 3.29 9.91 -18.72
CA PRO A 14 2.20 9.64 -17.79
C PRO A 14 0.98 9.18 -18.61
N ALA A 15 0.34 8.08 -18.19
CA ALA A 15 -0.94 7.70 -18.76
C ALA A 15 -1.99 8.81 -18.53
N ASP A 16 -1.81 9.59 -17.46
CA ASP A 16 -2.53 10.81 -17.12
C ASP A 16 -1.65 11.71 -16.22
N ALA A 17 -1.39 12.95 -16.64
CA ALA A 17 -0.56 13.91 -15.89
C ALA A 17 -1.21 14.36 -14.58
N GLN A 18 -2.55 14.33 -14.50
CA GLN A 18 -3.28 14.68 -13.28
C GLN A 18 -3.09 13.60 -12.21
N THR A 19 -3.22 12.33 -12.59
CA THR A 19 -2.95 11.19 -11.71
C THR A 19 -1.53 11.22 -11.16
N ASP A 20 -0.52 11.47 -12.01
CA ASP A 20 0.88 11.49 -11.57
C ASP A 20 1.16 12.61 -10.55
N SER A 21 0.63 13.81 -10.79
CA SER A 21 0.79 14.93 -9.87
C SER A 21 0.11 14.70 -8.52
N LEU A 22 -1.07 14.07 -8.50
CA LEU A 22 -1.77 13.77 -7.26
C LEU A 22 -1.09 12.61 -6.50
N ALA A 23 -0.62 11.59 -7.22
CA ALA A 23 0.18 10.52 -6.64
C ALA A 23 1.44 11.06 -5.96
N ASP A 24 2.19 11.97 -6.61
CA ASP A 24 3.37 12.61 -6.01
C ASP A 24 3.01 13.34 -4.72
N ALA A 25 1.95 14.15 -4.73
CA ALA A 25 1.50 14.87 -3.53
C ALA A 25 1.09 13.92 -2.39
N LEU A 26 0.45 12.80 -2.69
CA LEU A 26 0.09 11.78 -1.69
C LEU A 26 1.33 11.11 -1.09
N VAL A 27 2.33 10.78 -1.92
CA VAL A 27 3.59 10.21 -1.45
C VAL A 27 4.32 11.16 -0.51
N GLU A 28 4.35 12.47 -0.83
CA GLU A 28 4.95 13.47 0.05
C GLU A 28 4.25 13.55 1.40
N ARG A 29 2.91 13.63 1.41
CA ARG A 29 2.11 13.69 2.65
C ARG A 29 2.30 12.44 3.51
N GLU A 30 2.26 11.25 2.90
CA GLU A 30 2.48 10.01 3.65
C GLU A 30 3.89 9.89 4.19
N TRP A 31 4.89 10.41 3.46
CA TRP A 31 6.26 10.43 3.94
C TRP A 31 6.38 11.26 5.21
N ASP A 32 5.73 12.42 5.27
CA ASP A 32 5.71 13.26 6.46
C ASP A 32 5.05 12.53 7.63
N PHE A 33 3.89 11.89 7.42
CA PHE A 33 3.27 11.03 8.45
C PHE A 33 4.20 9.89 8.90
N PHE A 34 4.87 9.23 7.94
CA PHE A 34 5.75 8.11 8.22
C PHE A 34 6.97 8.52 9.04
N GLN A 35 7.53 9.71 8.78
CA GLN A 35 8.68 10.23 9.53
C GLN A 35 8.35 10.50 11.00
N GLU A 36 7.10 10.86 11.31
CA GLU A 36 6.60 11.08 12.68
C GLU A 36 6.22 9.79 13.41
N THR A 37 6.31 8.62 12.77
CA THR A 37 5.99 7.35 13.44
C THR A 37 7.10 6.91 14.38
N HIS A 38 6.70 6.58 15.61
CA HIS A 38 7.57 6.05 16.66
C HIS A 38 7.10 4.63 17.02
N ASN A 39 7.54 3.63 16.27
CA ASN A 39 7.16 2.23 16.50
C ASN A 39 7.88 1.65 17.73
N ARG A 40 7.40 0.51 18.25
CA ARG A 40 7.95 -0.16 19.45
C ARG A 40 9.43 -0.53 19.34
N GLY A 41 9.95 -0.67 18.12
CA GLY A 41 11.36 -0.90 17.81
C GLY A 41 12.16 0.37 17.50
N GLY A 42 11.59 1.55 17.71
CA GLY A 42 12.15 2.84 17.29
C GLY A 42 11.92 3.13 15.81
N ARG A 43 12.80 3.96 15.25
CA ARG A 43 12.77 4.36 13.84
C ARG A 43 13.04 3.14 12.94
N ALA A 44 12.14 2.83 12.02
CA ALA A 44 12.28 1.74 11.06
C ALA A 44 13.35 2.08 10.01
N SER A 45 14.12 1.08 9.55
CA SER A 45 15.12 1.29 8.49
C SER A 45 14.52 1.84 7.19
N CYS A 46 13.24 1.54 6.90
CA CYS A 46 12.51 2.11 5.77
C CYS A 46 12.35 3.64 5.86
N GLN A 47 12.40 4.24 7.05
CA GLN A 47 12.38 5.70 7.20
C GLN A 47 13.70 6.34 6.74
N ASP A 48 14.77 5.55 6.58
CA ASP A 48 16.06 5.99 6.04
C ASP A 48 16.22 5.71 4.53
N ASP A 49 15.20 5.14 3.87
CA ASP A 49 15.18 4.88 2.42
C ASP A 49 14.01 5.57 1.71
N PRO A 50 14.08 6.90 1.51
CA PRO A 50 13.03 7.66 0.84
C PRO A 50 12.86 7.27 -0.63
N ALA A 51 13.88 6.69 -1.27
CA ALA A 51 13.81 6.28 -2.67
C ALA A 51 12.92 5.05 -2.83
N THR A 52 13.17 4.01 -2.04
CA THR A 52 12.32 2.82 -2.03
C THR A 52 10.91 3.15 -1.58
N PHE A 53 10.75 3.99 -0.54
CA PHE A 53 9.42 4.44 -0.11
C PHE A 53 8.64 5.10 -1.26
N ALA A 54 9.27 6.07 -1.94
CA ALA A 54 8.63 6.79 -3.04
C ALA A 54 8.21 5.85 -4.17
N ILE A 55 9.09 4.92 -4.57
CA ILE A 55 8.79 3.94 -5.64
C ILE A 55 7.63 3.02 -5.24
N MET A 56 7.65 2.49 -4.00
CA MET A 56 6.62 1.58 -3.52
C MET A 56 5.25 2.25 -3.39
N ARG A 57 5.19 3.50 -2.91
CA ARG A 57 3.92 4.22 -2.77
C ARG A 57 3.42 4.77 -4.09
N LYS A 58 4.29 5.37 -4.90
CA LYS A 58 3.90 5.90 -6.21
C LYS A 58 3.39 4.78 -7.13
N SER A 59 4.01 3.60 -7.16
CA SER A 59 3.53 2.45 -7.95
C SER A 59 2.12 1.99 -7.61
N GLN A 60 1.67 2.19 -6.36
CA GLN A 60 0.29 1.93 -5.96
C GLN A 60 -0.64 3.04 -6.44
N PHE A 61 -0.33 4.30 -6.12
CA PHE A 61 -1.21 5.42 -6.41
C PHE A 61 -1.43 5.67 -7.90
N VAL A 62 -0.42 5.47 -8.75
CA VAL A 62 -0.60 5.61 -10.21
C VAL A 62 -1.51 4.53 -10.81
N CYS A 63 -1.83 3.48 -10.06
CA CYS A 63 -2.77 2.44 -10.48
C CYS A 63 -4.20 2.68 -9.97
N TRP A 64 -4.42 3.64 -9.06
CA TRP A 64 -5.72 3.91 -8.48
C TRP A 64 -6.59 4.79 -9.37
N PRO A 65 -7.92 4.69 -9.29
CA PRO A 65 -8.81 5.63 -9.95
C PRO A 65 -8.73 7.01 -9.27
N MET A 66 -9.02 8.06 -10.04
CA MET A 66 -8.92 9.46 -9.57
C MET A 66 -9.80 9.75 -8.35
N ASP A 67 -11.00 9.17 -8.27
CA ASP A 67 -11.91 9.34 -7.13
C ASP A 67 -11.34 8.75 -5.84
N ALA A 68 -10.67 7.60 -5.90
CA ALA A 68 -9.96 7.02 -4.76
C ALA A 68 -8.77 7.88 -4.33
N LEU A 69 -7.98 8.43 -5.28
CA LEU A 69 -6.86 9.31 -4.97
C LEU A 69 -7.32 10.60 -4.27
N GLN A 70 -8.41 11.20 -4.77
CA GLN A 70 -9.00 12.40 -4.17
C GLN A 70 -9.60 12.11 -2.79
N GLY A 71 -10.30 10.99 -2.65
CA GLY A 71 -10.81 10.53 -1.35
C GLY A 71 -9.67 10.35 -0.35
N TYR A 72 -8.60 9.69 -0.75
CA TYR A 72 -7.47 9.46 0.14
C TYR A 72 -6.72 10.74 0.51
N ALA A 73 -6.61 11.70 -0.41
CA ALA A 73 -6.07 13.02 -0.11
C ALA A 73 -6.90 13.73 0.98
N ALA A 74 -8.23 13.66 0.89
CA ALA A 74 -9.13 14.20 1.89
C ALA A 74 -9.02 13.48 3.24
N ASP A 75 -8.84 12.15 3.23
CA ASP A 75 -8.63 11.36 4.44
C ASP A 75 -7.35 11.79 5.18
N LEU A 76 -6.25 12.00 4.45
CA LEU A 76 -4.99 12.48 5.01
C LEU A 76 -5.11 13.90 5.57
N ASP A 77 -5.79 14.80 4.86
CA ASP A 77 -6.01 16.18 5.30
C ASP A 77 -6.89 16.23 6.56
N GLN A 78 -7.93 15.39 6.61
CA GLN A 78 -8.77 15.25 7.80
C GLN A 78 -7.99 14.69 8.99
N ALA A 79 -7.20 13.62 8.77
CA ALA A 79 -6.39 13.05 9.84
C ALA A 79 -5.39 14.06 10.40
N LEU A 80 -4.75 14.85 9.54
CA LEU A 80 -3.85 15.92 9.97
C LEU A 80 -4.58 16.98 10.81
N ALA A 81 -5.77 17.42 10.36
CA ALA A 81 -6.58 18.41 11.07
C ALA A 81 -7.04 17.91 12.46
N GLU A 82 -7.23 16.60 12.61
CA GLU A 82 -7.61 15.93 13.85
C GLU A 82 -6.39 15.56 14.72
N GLY A 83 -5.16 15.85 14.28
CA GLY A 83 -3.93 15.48 14.99
C GLY A 83 -3.66 13.97 15.01
N ARG A 84 -4.28 13.22 14.08
CA ARG A 84 -4.11 11.78 13.91
C ARG A 84 -2.97 11.47 12.93
N ASN A 85 -2.42 10.27 13.03
CA ASN A 85 -1.41 9.77 12.10
C ASN A 85 -1.86 8.43 11.50
N PRO A 86 -2.40 8.41 10.26
CA PRO A 86 -2.89 7.18 9.63
C PRO A 86 -1.83 6.09 9.49
N VAL A 87 -0.55 6.44 9.31
CA VAL A 87 0.53 5.46 9.20
C VAL A 87 0.76 4.76 10.55
N MET A 88 0.64 5.48 11.66
CA MET A 88 0.67 4.89 13.01
C MET A 88 -0.58 4.05 13.28
N GLU A 89 -1.77 4.55 12.94
CA GLU A 89 -3.05 3.85 13.13
C GLU A 89 -3.06 2.51 12.39
N LYS A 90 -2.50 2.44 11.18
CA LYS A 90 -2.31 1.20 10.43
C LYS A 90 -1.59 0.13 11.24
N TYR A 91 -0.45 0.48 11.85
CA TYR A 91 0.29 -0.46 12.69
C TYR A 91 -0.51 -0.89 13.91
N ALA A 92 -1.29 0.03 14.50
CA ALA A 92 -2.20 -0.30 15.58
C ALA A 92 -3.31 -1.27 15.12
N TYR A 93 -3.92 -1.08 13.95
CA TYR A 93 -4.92 -2.03 13.43
C TYR A 93 -4.32 -3.42 13.15
N MET A 94 -3.07 -3.51 12.67
CA MET A 94 -2.37 -4.79 12.50
C MET A 94 -2.19 -5.55 13.84
N MET A 95 -2.19 -4.84 14.97
CA MET A 95 -2.11 -5.46 16.30
C MET A 95 -3.34 -6.29 16.65
N ARG A 96 -4.48 -6.13 15.96
CA ARG A 96 -5.65 -7.03 16.12
C ARG A 96 -5.28 -8.50 16.00
N ARG A 97 -4.41 -8.83 15.04
CA ARG A 97 -3.98 -10.21 14.77
C ARG A 97 -2.70 -10.56 15.53
N THR A 98 -1.75 -9.64 15.60
CA THR A 98 -0.41 -9.93 16.15
C THR A 98 -0.31 -9.78 17.67
N HIS A 99 -1.06 -8.84 18.26
CA HIS A 99 -1.01 -8.49 19.69
C HIS A 99 -2.42 -8.15 20.22
N PRO A 100 -3.39 -9.09 20.19
CA PRO A 100 -4.81 -8.81 20.41
C PRO A 100 -5.12 -8.20 21.79
N ALA A 101 -4.40 -8.60 22.85
CA ALA A 101 -4.58 -8.05 24.19
C ALA A 101 -4.17 -6.57 24.26
N GLU A 102 -3.07 -6.20 23.60
CA GLU A 102 -2.60 -4.81 23.53
C GLU A 102 -3.50 -3.97 22.64
N PHE A 103 -3.94 -4.53 21.52
CA PHE A 103 -4.93 -3.89 20.66
C PHE A 103 -6.21 -3.56 21.44
N ALA A 104 -6.75 -4.51 22.19
CA ALA A 104 -7.96 -4.29 23.00
C ALA A 104 -7.79 -3.15 24.01
N ALA A 105 -6.58 -2.99 24.59
CA ALA A 105 -6.28 -1.91 25.52
C ALA A 105 -6.24 -0.52 24.85
N MET A 106 -5.86 -0.43 23.57
CA MET A 106 -5.74 0.85 22.84
C MET A 106 -6.85 1.11 21.80
N ALA A 107 -7.72 0.14 21.53
CA ALA A 107 -8.71 0.22 20.44
C ALA A 107 -9.62 1.45 20.54
N HIS A 108 -9.90 1.92 21.75
CA HIS A 108 -10.71 3.12 22.02
C HIS A 108 -10.04 4.44 21.62
N LEU A 109 -8.73 4.42 21.33
CA LEU A 109 -7.97 5.57 20.84
C LEU A 109 -7.96 5.67 19.31
N LEU A 110 -8.40 4.62 18.61
CA LEU A 110 -8.41 4.56 17.15
C LEU A 110 -9.80 4.96 16.61
N PRO A 111 -9.86 5.48 15.37
CA PRO A 111 -11.13 5.68 14.68
C PRO A 111 -12.00 4.40 14.68
N ALA A 112 -13.28 4.55 14.98
CA ALA A 112 -14.20 3.42 14.92
C ALA A 112 -14.35 2.90 13.48
N ILE A 113 -14.45 1.58 13.32
CA ILE A 113 -14.70 0.95 12.03
C ILE A 113 -16.19 0.60 11.95
N SER A 114 -16.91 1.22 11.01
CA SER A 114 -18.30 0.89 10.72
C SER A 114 -18.42 -0.52 10.12
N ALA A 115 -19.59 -1.14 10.25
CA ALA A 115 -19.85 -2.43 9.60
C ALA A 115 -19.66 -2.35 8.07
N ARG A 116 -20.12 -1.26 7.46
CA ARG A 116 -19.93 -0.98 6.03
C ARG A 116 -18.45 -0.92 5.65
N LYS A 117 -17.64 -0.21 6.43
CA LYS A 117 -16.18 -0.14 6.23
C LYS A 117 -15.54 -1.52 6.36
N GLN A 118 -15.96 -2.31 7.35
CA GLN A 118 -15.45 -3.67 7.54
C GLN A 118 -15.76 -4.58 6.34
N ASP A 119 -16.97 -4.52 5.78
CA ASP A 119 -17.35 -5.29 4.60
C ASP A 119 -16.50 -4.89 3.37
N LEU A 120 -16.33 -3.58 3.14
CA LEU A 120 -15.50 -3.07 2.04
C LEU A 120 -14.03 -3.52 2.17
N VAL A 121 -13.45 -3.42 3.37
CA VAL A 121 -12.07 -3.88 3.63
C VAL A 121 -11.95 -5.37 3.33
N HIS A 122 -12.88 -6.19 3.83
CA HIS A 122 -12.87 -7.63 3.61
C HIS A 122 -12.90 -7.98 2.12
N ASP A 123 -13.78 -7.36 1.34
CA ASP A 123 -13.94 -7.66 -0.08
C ASP A 123 -12.73 -7.21 -0.91
N ILE A 124 -12.17 -6.04 -0.60
CA ILE A 124 -10.93 -5.54 -1.24
C ILE A 124 -9.76 -6.47 -0.91
N VAL A 125 -9.58 -6.86 0.35
CA VAL A 125 -8.51 -7.78 0.76
C VAL A 125 -8.65 -9.12 0.04
N ALA A 126 -9.85 -9.71 0.04
CA ALA A 126 -10.09 -11.01 -0.60
C ALA A 126 -9.72 -11.01 -2.08
N ALA A 127 -10.06 -9.95 -2.82
CA ALA A 127 -9.68 -9.80 -4.23
C ALA A 127 -8.16 -9.66 -4.41
N ASN A 128 -7.50 -8.83 -3.59
CA ASN A 128 -6.06 -8.68 -3.63
C ASN A 128 -5.33 -9.98 -3.32
N MET A 129 -5.83 -10.77 -2.36
CA MET A 129 -5.21 -12.06 -2.03
C MET A 129 -5.20 -13.03 -3.22
N ALA A 130 -6.29 -13.11 -3.99
CA ALA A 130 -6.33 -13.95 -5.18
C ALA A 130 -5.32 -13.48 -6.25
N TRP A 131 -5.22 -12.17 -6.46
CA TRP A 131 -4.25 -11.56 -7.38
C TRP A 131 -2.81 -11.77 -6.95
N GLU A 132 -2.53 -11.67 -5.66
CA GLU A 132 -1.20 -11.84 -5.09
C GLU A 132 -0.72 -13.30 -5.15
N GLU A 133 -1.63 -14.27 -5.02
CA GLU A 133 -1.34 -15.69 -5.25
C GLU A 133 -0.93 -15.95 -6.71
N GLU A 134 -1.65 -15.35 -7.65
CA GLU A 134 -1.30 -15.41 -9.07
C GLU A 134 0.06 -14.77 -9.35
N CYS A 135 0.31 -13.56 -8.84
CA CYS A 135 1.60 -12.89 -8.97
C CYS A 135 2.76 -13.71 -8.35
N THR A 136 2.52 -14.38 -7.22
CA THR A 136 3.51 -15.25 -6.58
C THR A 136 3.87 -16.45 -7.45
N ARG A 137 2.90 -16.99 -8.19
CA ARG A 137 3.12 -18.09 -9.14
C ARG A 137 3.84 -17.63 -10.41
N LEU A 138 3.48 -16.46 -10.95
CA LEU A 138 4.03 -15.92 -12.19
C LEU A 138 5.41 -15.29 -12.02
N TYR A 139 5.67 -14.69 -10.86
CA TYR A 139 6.88 -13.90 -10.58
C TYR A 139 7.56 -14.31 -9.27
N PRO A 140 7.93 -15.60 -9.10
CA PRO A 140 8.47 -16.11 -7.85
C PRO A 140 9.76 -15.42 -7.40
N HIS A 141 10.63 -14.97 -8.30
CA HIS A 141 11.90 -14.33 -7.93
C HIS A 141 11.73 -12.88 -7.47
N VAL A 142 10.81 -12.12 -8.08
CA VAL A 142 10.37 -10.80 -7.59
C VAL A 142 9.73 -10.93 -6.21
N ARG A 143 8.92 -11.96 -6.01
CA ARG A 143 8.14 -12.17 -4.78
C ARG A 143 8.93 -12.81 -3.64
N ALA A 144 10.07 -13.45 -3.92
CA ALA A 144 10.89 -14.13 -2.93
C ALA A 144 11.38 -13.23 -1.78
N ALA A 145 11.58 -11.93 -2.03
CA ALA A 145 11.98 -10.96 -1.01
C ALA A 145 10.79 -10.36 -0.22
N GLY A 146 9.56 -10.77 -0.55
CA GLY A 146 8.34 -10.24 0.03
C GLY A 146 7.98 -10.85 1.39
N ARG A 147 6.96 -10.29 2.01
CA ARG A 147 6.34 -10.82 3.23
C ARG A 147 5.58 -12.12 2.92
N PRO A 148 5.37 -13.00 3.92
CA PRO A 148 4.41 -14.08 3.80
C PRO A 148 3.05 -13.54 3.33
N LEU A 149 2.34 -14.28 2.48
CA LEU A 149 1.10 -13.78 1.89
C LEU A 149 -0.06 -13.80 2.90
N ARG A 150 -0.28 -14.95 3.54
CA ARG A 150 -1.45 -15.25 4.38
C ARG A 150 -1.22 -14.94 5.86
N SER A 151 -2.26 -14.48 6.55
CA SER A 151 -2.17 -14.16 7.99
C SER A 151 -1.98 -15.37 8.90
N SER A 152 -2.24 -16.59 8.42
CA SER A 152 -1.91 -17.82 9.16
C SER A 152 -0.42 -17.96 9.45
N SER A 153 0.41 -17.21 8.72
CA SER A 153 1.87 -17.15 8.89
C SER A 153 2.32 -15.94 9.71
N ASP A 154 1.40 -15.16 10.29
CA ASP A 154 1.74 -14.04 11.14
C ASP A 154 2.42 -14.51 12.43
N THR A 155 3.43 -13.75 12.85
CA THR A 155 4.09 -13.90 14.13
C THR A 155 4.26 -12.53 14.78
N ALA A 156 4.69 -12.49 16.04
CA ALA A 156 5.01 -11.22 16.71
C ALA A 156 6.10 -10.40 15.97
N CYS A 157 6.97 -11.07 15.19
CA CYS A 157 8.10 -10.45 14.52
C CYS A 157 7.92 -10.30 12.99
N ALA A 158 6.92 -10.95 12.40
CA ALA A 158 6.69 -10.94 10.96
C ALA A 158 5.19 -10.87 10.66
N THR A 159 4.80 -9.84 9.91
CA THR A 159 3.43 -9.60 9.46
C THR A 159 3.29 -9.89 7.98
N SER A 160 2.24 -10.62 7.65
CA SER A 160 1.85 -10.99 6.30
C SER A 160 1.35 -9.79 5.49
N PHE A 161 1.31 -9.97 4.17
CA PHE A 161 0.68 -9.03 3.26
C PHE A 161 -0.80 -8.81 3.61
N GLU A 162 -1.55 -9.88 3.87
CA GLU A 162 -2.98 -9.82 4.22
C GLU A 162 -3.25 -8.89 5.41
N THR A 163 -2.52 -9.10 6.51
CA THR A 163 -2.66 -8.30 7.73
C THR A 163 -2.20 -6.86 7.53
N TYR A 164 -1.14 -6.66 6.75
CA TYR A 164 -0.64 -5.32 6.42
C TYR A 164 -1.63 -4.52 5.59
N LEU A 165 -2.23 -5.14 4.57
CA LEU A 165 -3.24 -4.53 3.71
C LEU A 165 -4.53 -4.24 4.49
N GLU A 166 -5.01 -5.18 5.31
CA GLU A 166 -6.18 -4.96 6.16
C GLU A 166 -5.96 -3.77 7.12
N GLY A 167 -4.81 -3.72 7.79
CA GLY A 167 -4.48 -2.62 8.69
C GLY A 167 -4.41 -1.26 7.97
N GLU A 168 -3.90 -1.25 6.75
CA GLU A 168 -3.85 -0.04 5.91
C GLU A 168 -5.24 0.42 5.48
N LEU A 169 -6.06 -0.47 4.93
CA LEU A 169 -7.42 -0.11 4.48
C LEU A 169 -8.31 0.34 5.65
N CYS A 170 -8.04 -0.15 6.87
CA CYS A 170 -8.73 0.31 8.08
C CYS A 170 -8.49 1.79 8.41
N THR A 171 -7.48 2.45 7.83
CA THR A 171 -7.23 3.88 8.07
C THR A 171 -7.97 4.78 7.08
N TYR A 172 -8.44 4.23 5.96
CA TYR A 172 -9.07 5.00 4.89
C TYR A 172 -10.51 5.37 5.21
N GLY A 173 -10.99 6.49 4.68
CA GLY A 173 -12.39 6.89 4.75
C GLY A 173 -13.29 5.92 3.99
N GLU A 174 -14.57 5.90 4.37
CA GLU A 174 -15.55 5.01 3.73
C GLU A 174 -15.70 5.32 2.24
N ALA A 175 -15.73 6.61 1.85
CA ALA A 175 -15.80 7.03 0.45
C ALA A 175 -14.59 6.56 -0.38
N THR A 176 -13.38 6.62 0.18
CA THR A 176 -12.15 6.10 -0.45
C THR A 176 -12.24 4.59 -0.65
N LEU A 177 -12.71 3.86 0.35
CA LEU A 177 -12.89 2.41 0.25
C LEU A 177 -13.96 2.02 -0.76
N GLU A 178 -15.05 2.80 -0.90
CA GLU A 178 -16.06 2.56 -1.93
C GLU A 178 -15.50 2.75 -3.34
N ALA A 179 -14.70 3.79 -3.56
CA ALA A 179 -14.03 4.03 -4.84
C ALA A 179 -13.03 2.90 -5.18
N LEU A 180 -12.22 2.47 -4.20
CA LEU A 180 -11.31 1.34 -4.35
C LEU A 180 -12.06 0.03 -4.62
N HIS A 181 -13.13 -0.24 -3.87
CA HIS A 181 -13.94 -1.44 -4.06
C HIS A 181 -14.57 -1.49 -5.45
N LYS A 182 -15.12 -0.36 -5.93
CA LYS A 182 -15.64 -0.24 -7.30
C LYS A 182 -14.56 -0.52 -8.35
N HIS A 183 -13.35 -0.01 -8.14
CA HIS A 183 -12.23 -0.28 -9.04
C HIS A 183 -11.83 -1.76 -9.06
N VAL A 184 -11.79 -2.39 -7.88
CA VAL A 184 -11.51 -3.82 -7.72
C VAL A 184 -12.54 -4.67 -8.46
N LEU A 185 -13.83 -4.37 -8.30
CA LEU A 185 -14.90 -5.10 -9.00
C LEU A 185 -14.78 -4.96 -10.53
N ALA A 186 -14.59 -3.74 -11.02
CA ALA A 186 -14.42 -3.49 -12.45
C ALA A 186 -13.20 -4.23 -13.03
N ALA A 187 -12.07 -4.25 -12.31
CA ALA A 187 -10.88 -4.98 -12.72
C ALA A 187 -11.15 -6.49 -12.80
N ARG A 188 -11.86 -7.06 -11.81
CA ARG A 188 -12.24 -8.47 -11.81
C ARG A 188 -13.15 -8.83 -12.99
N GLU A 189 -14.13 -8.00 -13.30
CA GLU A 189 -15.02 -8.18 -14.45
C GLU A 189 -14.25 -8.16 -15.78
N GLN A 190 -13.19 -7.36 -15.85
CA GLN A 190 -12.32 -7.24 -17.02
C GLN A 190 -11.20 -8.30 -17.07
N GLY A 191 -11.13 -9.20 -16.07
CA GLY A 191 -10.05 -10.20 -15.97
C GLY A 191 -8.67 -9.59 -15.71
N GLN A 192 -8.61 -8.38 -15.15
CA GLN A 192 -7.36 -7.69 -14.82
C GLN A 192 -6.89 -8.03 -13.40
N ASN A 193 -5.57 -8.08 -13.24
CA ASN A 193 -4.91 -8.23 -11.94
C ASN A 193 -4.27 -6.89 -11.53
N LEU A 194 -4.85 -6.23 -10.52
CA LEU A 194 -4.34 -4.91 -10.08
C LEU A 194 -3.00 -5.03 -9.34
N ALA A 195 -2.73 -6.13 -8.64
CA ALA A 195 -1.45 -6.35 -7.98
C ALA A 195 -0.31 -6.46 -9.00
N GLU A 196 -0.55 -7.16 -10.12
CA GLU A 196 0.39 -7.24 -11.24
C GLU A 196 0.66 -5.86 -11.85
N ARG A 197 -0.39 -5.03 -12.04
CA ARG A 197 -0.22 -3.64 -12.53
C ARG A 197 0.65 -2.80 -11.61
N THR A 198 0.46 -2.91 -10.29
CA THR A 198 1.31 -2.24 -9.30
C THR A 198 2.75 -2.73 -9.38
N LEU A 199 2.97 -4.04 -9.50
CA LEU A 199 4.31 -4.59 -9.63
C LEU A 199 5.00 -4.17 -10.95
N ASP A 200 4.25 -4.08 -12.04
CA ASP A 200 4.77 -3.60 -13.33
C ASP A 200 5.18 -2.12 -13.26
N ALA A 201 4.34 -1.27 -12.64
CA ALA A 201 4.66 0.12 -12.38
C ALA A 201 5.92 0.25 -11.49
N MET A 202 6.02 -0.58 -10.45
CA MET A 202 7.20 -0.63 -9.59
C MET A 202 8.47 -1.00 -10.38
N ALA A 203 8.40 -2.04 -11.22
CA ALA A 203 9.53 -2.45 -12.06
C ALA A 203 9.98 -1.31 -13.00
N GLN A 204 9.04 -0.56 -13.56
CA GLN A 204 9.34 0.59 -14.41
C GLN A 204 9.96 1.76 -13.66
N PHE A 205 9.52 2.04 -12.44
CA PHE A 205 10.18 3.05 -11.60
C PHE A 205 11.60 2.66 -11.19
N TYR A 206 11.91 1.36 -11.10
CA TYR A 206 13.27 0.86 -10.95
C TYR A 206 14.08 0.81 -12.27
N GLY A 207 13.49 1.22 -13.40
CA GLY A 207 14.15 1.32 -14.70
C GLY A 207 14.09 0.05 -15.55
N PHE A 208 13.27 -0.93 -15.19
CA PHE A 208 12.99 -2.10 -16.02
C PHE A 208 11.83 -1.81 -16.98
N ALA A 209 11.75 -2.50 -18.12
CA ALA A 209 10.65 -2.31 -19.07
C ALA A 209 9.32 -2.86 -18.54
N SER A 210 9.36 -3.93 -17.73
CA SER A 210 8.18 -4.59 -17.15
C SER A 210 8.57 -5.45 -15.95
N ILE A 211 7.56 -5.92 -15.20
CA ILE A 211 7.78 -6.96 -14.17
C ILE A 211 8.40 -8.24 -14.77
N GLY A 212 8.06 -8.60 -16.01
CA GLY A 212 8.62 -9.79 -16.67
C GLY A 212 10.13 -9.67 -16.91
N GLU A 213 10.63 -8.49 -17.28
CA GLU A 213 12.07 -8.27 -17.39
C GLU A 213 12.76 -8.36 -16.03
N LEU A 214 12.17 -7.71 -15.01
CA LEU A 214 12.70 -7.74 -13.64
C LEU A 214 12.80 -9.18 -13.10
N GLU A 215 11.74 -9.98 -13.30
CA GLU A 215 11.71 -11.40 -12.94
C GLU A 215 12.83 -12.18 -13.63
N ALA A 216 12.99 -12.02 -14.95
CA ALA A 216 14.02 -12.71 -15.72
C ALA A 216 15.45 -12.35 -15.26
N ARG A 217 15.70 -11.07 -14.93
CA ARG A 217 17.02 -10.64 -14.42
C ARG A 217 17.31 -11.21 -13.03
N LYS A 218 16.32 -11.27 -12.13
CA LYS A 218 16.46 -11.91 -10.81
C LYS A 218 16.66 -13.41 -10.91
N ALA A 219 15.93 -14.10 -11.80
CA ALA A 219 16.12 -15.53 -12.06
C ALA A 219 17.55 -15.87 -12.50
N GLN A 220 18.19 -14.94 -13.22
CA GLN A 220 19.58 -15.08 -13.71
C GLN A 220 20.65 -14.63 -12.71
N GLY A 221 20.27 -14.16 -11.51
CA GLY A 221 21.19 -13.67 -10.48
C GLY A 221 21.95 -12.40 -10.89
N ARG A 222 21.38 -11.58 -11.77
CA ARG A 222 22.02 -10.37 -12.32
C ARG A 222 21.77 -9.11 -11.49
N ILE A 223 20.91 -9.21 -10.47
CA ILE A 223 20.50 -8.19 -9.50
C ILE A 223 19.99 -8.87 -8.22
#